data_AF-A0A7R9YMT2-F1
#
_entry.id   AF-A0A7R9YMT2-F1
#
_cell.length_a   1.000
_cell.length_b   1.000
_cell.length_c   1.000
_cell.angle_alpha   90.00
_cell.angle_beta   90.00
_cell.angle_gamma   90.00
#
_symmetry.space_group_name_H-M   'P 1'
#
loop_
_entity.id
_entity.type
_entity.pdbx_description
1 polymer ?
#
loop_
_entity_poly.entity_id
_entity_poly.type
_entity_poly.pdbx_seq_one_letter_code
_entity_poly.pdbx_strand_id
1 'polypeptide(L)'
;HKAPTRAWMRRAAFIYASEMAEGKAMATAWPTSSSSACVGYAVGASQRAAATSRVQPLLSRYCVAARRRELGHAATAQSALSSSSSSSSSSRKRGSLGKFGTEVRAFYDHPAGRVVRVLIAVNVLWLQLKYYRDFYHTCQSMAEGMSQPSIMFRANLRDGTPVMIDDYREAYWWLRDNTPADSRVMAWWDYGYQIAGIANRTTIADGNTWNHEHIATLGRCLTAPEKHAHRIIRHLADYVLLWTGGGGDDLAKSPHMARIGNSVYDDICPGDPTCRMFGFERGGVPTPMMANSVLYKLHSHNLRPGVQADPSRFQEVYQSKYGKVRIFKVLSVSRESKEWAANPANRVC
;
A
#
# COMPACT_ATOMS: atom_id res chain seq x y z
N HIS A 1 27.60 -2.05 20.37
CA HIS A 1 26.52 -2.45 21.30
C HIS A 1 25.71 -1.24 21.78
N LYS A 2 24.47 -1.09 21.29
CA LYS A 2 23.26 -0.62 22.01
C LYS A 2 22.13 -0.61 20.98
N ALA A 3 21.13 -1.47 21.12
CA ALA A 3 20.02 -1.53 20.17
C ALA A 3 19.18 -0.24 20.22
N PRO A 4 18.66 0.26 19.09
CA PRO A 4 17.78 1.44 19.09
C PRO A 4 16.50 1.12 19.87
N THR A 5 16.18 1.95 20.85
CA THR A 5 14.99 1.75 21.69
C THR A 5 13.70 1.94 20.87
N ARG A 6 12.61 1.30 21.30
CA ARG A 6 11.27 1.39 20.66
C ARG A 6 10.76 2.81 20.44
N ALA A 7 11.32 3.82 21.11
CA ALA A 7 11.02 5.24 20.89
C ALA A 7 11.49 5.75 19.52
N TRP A 8 12.62 5.24 18.99
CA TRP A 8 13.17 5.66 17.69
C TRP A 8 12.32 5.16 16.52
N MET A 9 11.90 3.89 16.55
CA MET A 9 10.95 3.33 15.57
C MET A 9 9.63 4.11 15.53
N ARG A 10 9.13 4.58 16.69
CA ARG A 10 7.93 5.43 16.75
C ARG A 10 8.15 6.81 16.12
N ARG A 11 9.34 7.40 16.27
CA ARG A 11 9.68 8.66 15.57
C ARG A 11 9.78 8.47 14.06
N ALA A 12 10.43 7.41 13.58
CA ALA A 12 10.51 7.12 12.14
C ALA A 12 9.12 6.90 11.52
N ALA A 13 8.27 6.10 12.17
CA ALA A 13 6.88 5.89 11.72
C ALA A 13 6.02 7.17 11.78
N PHE A 14 6.25 8.06 12.76
CA PHE A 14 5.57 9.34 12.84
C PHE A 14 6.01 10.30 11.71
N ILE A 15 7.31 10.35 11.40
CA ILE A 15 7.84 11.12 10.26
C ILE A 15 7.27 10.61 8.94
N TYR A 16 7.18 9.29 8.75
CA TYR A 16 6.54 8.69 7.58
C TYR A 16 5.05 9.09 7.45
N ALA A 17 4.32 9.11 8.56
CA ALA A 17 2.92 9.55 8.58
C ALA A 17 2.76 11.07 8.34
N SER A 18 3.67 11.90 8.84
CA SER A 18 3.63 13.36 8.61
C SER A 18 4.03 13.75 7.19
N GLU A 19 5.06 13.13 6.61
CA GLU A 19 5.47 13.40 5.21
C GLU A 19 4.39 12.94 4.21
N MET A 20 3.66 11.84 4.49
CA MET A 20 2.47 11.45 3.72
C MET A 20 1.29 12.43 3.85
N ALA A 21 1.22 13.20 4.94
CA ALA A 21 0.22 14.26 5.12
C ALA A 21 0.64 15.57 4.44
N GLU A 22 1.91 15.97 4.53
CA GLU A 22 2.47 17.15 3.87
C GLU A 22 2.50 16.98 2.33
N GLY A 23 2.79 15.77 1.83
CA GLY A 23 2.68 15.44 0.40
C GLY A 23 1.26 15.60 -0.14
N LYS A 24 0.22 15.45 0.69
CA LYS A 24 -1.17 15.78 0.33
C LYS A 24 -1.45 17.28 0.38
N ALA A 25 -0.83 18.02 1.30
CA ALA A 25 -1.00 19.47 1.41
C ALA A 25 -0.42 20.24 0.21
N MET A 26 0.63 19.72 -0.43
CA MET A 26 1.18 20.33 -1.66
C MET A 26 0.25 20.19 -2.88
N ALA A 27 -0.69 19.23 -2.87
CA ALA A 27 -1.67 19.04 -3.95
C ALA A 27 -2.91 19.94 -3.83
N THR A 28 -3.08 20.67 -2.73
CA THR A 28 -4.31 21.44 -2.43
C THR A 28 -4.26 22.94 -2.78
N ALA A 29 -3.22 23.42 -3.47
CA ALA A 29 -3.03 24.84 -3.80
C ALA A 29 -3.57 25.25 -5.20
N TRP A 30 -4.85 25.02 -5.48
CA TRP A 30 -5.58 25.63 -6.60
C TRP A 30 -6.94 26.18 -6.12
N PRO A 31 -7.42 27.33 -6.65
CA PRO A 31 -8.50 28.08 -6.00
C PRO A 31 -9.90 27.49 -6.18
N THR A 32 -10.66 27.65 -5.09
CA THR A 32 -12.00 27.14 -4.78
C THR A 32 -13.15 27.55 -5.69
N SER A 33 -14.10 26.62 -5.90
CA SER A 33 -15.53 26.90 -5.70
C SER A 33 -16.33 25.66 -5.23
N SER A 34 -16.83 25.74 -4.00
CA SER A 34 -18.05 25.10 -3.42
C SER A 34 -18.76 23.96 -4.17
N SER A 35 -19.15 22.81 -3.59
CA SER A 35 -19.08 22.23 -2.22
C SER A 35 -19.37 20.71 -2.36
N SER A 36 -19.29 19.81 -1.38
CA SER A 36 -19.26 19.88 0.10
C SER A 36 -18.25 18.86 0.68
N ALA A 37 -18.34 18.55 1.99
CA ALA A 37 -17.41 17.63 2.69
C ALA A 37 -18.12 16.51 3.50
N CYS A 38 -17.29 15.62 4.07
CA CYS A 38 -17.61 14.45 4.92
C CYS A 38 -18.13 13.22 4.13
N VAL A 39 -17.60 12.01 4.30
CA VAL A 39 -17.33 11.27 5.56
C VAL A 39 -15.88 10.73 5.64
N GLY A 40 -15.33 10.67 6.86
CA GLY A 40 -13.95 10.25 7.15
C GLY A 40 -13.76 8.74 7.33
N TYR A 41 -12.51 8.29 7.09
CA TYR A 41 -12.06 6.90 7.27
C TYR A 41 -11.71 6.58 8.73
N ALA A 42 -12.09 5.39 9.19
CA ALA A 42 -11.57 4.77 10.40
C ALA A 42 -11.06 3.36 10.08
N VAL A 43 -9.75 3.22 9.86
CA VAL A 43 -9.08 1.91 9.75
C VAL A 43 -7.80 1.96 10.59
N GLY A 44 -7.83 1.29 11.74
CA GLY A 44 -6.78 1.43 12.75
C GLY A 44 -6.84 0.40 13.88
N ALA A 45 -7.02 -0.89 13.57
CA ALA A 45 -6.75 -1.98 14.50
C ALA A 45 -6.59 -3.34 13.80
N SER A 46 -5.76 -4.21 14.39
CA SER A 46 -5.71 -5.66 14.17
C SER A 46 -5.17 -6.21 12.83
N GLN A 47 -3.84 -6.13 12.66
CA GLN A 47 -3.09 -7.21 12.00
C GLN A 47 -2.23 -7.98 13.02
N ARG A 48 -2.86 -8.98 13.66
CA ARG A 48 -2.20 -10.18 14.20
C ARG A 48 -3.09 -11.38 13.95
N ALA A 49 -2.88 -12.09 12.84
CA ALA A 49 -3.15 -13.52 12.66
C ALA A 49 -2.99 -13.90 11.18
N ALA A 50 -1.79 -14.34 10.81
CA ALA A 50 -1.58 -15.13 9.59
C ALA A 50 -0.98 -16.48 9.99
N ALA A 51 -1.82 -17.38 10.53
CA ALA A 51 -1.51 -18.79 10.74
C ALA A 51 -2.77 -19.56 11.20
N THR A 52 -3.38 -20.32 10.28
CA THR A 52 -3.97 -21.67 10.45
C THR A 52 -5.13 -21.91 9.47
N SER A 53 -4.94 -22.89 8.61
CA SER A 53 -5.91 -23.41 7.65
C SER A 53 -6.97 -24.29 8.34
N ARG A 54 -7.93 -23.68 9.07
CA ARG A 54 -9.15 -24.37 9.59
C ARG A 54 -10.24 -23.42 10.14
N VAL A 55 -10.59 -22.34 9.43
CA VAL A 55 -11.59 -21.34 9.89
C VAL A 55 -12.77 -21.16 8.94
N GLN A 56 -13.31 -22.27 8.42
CA GLN A 56 -14.59 -22.28 7.68
C GLN A 56 -15.81 -22.79 8.48
N PRO A 57 -15.69 -23.60 9.56
CA PRO A 57 -16.82 -23.93 10.44
C PRO A 57 -17.02 -22.99 11.64
N LEU A 58 -16.09 -22.07 11.92
CA LEU A 58 -16.14 -21.23 13.14
C LEU A 58 -17.06 -20.00 13.02
N LEU A 59 -17.20 -19.38 11.85
CA LEU A 59 -18.13 -18.26 11.64
C LEU A 59 -19.60 -18.67 11.80
N SER A 60 -19.95 -19.91 11.40
CA SER A 60 -21.27 -20.49 11.68
C SER A 60 -21.55 -20.63 13.18
N ARG A 61 -20.56 -21.06 13.98
CA ARG A 61 -20.69 -21.20 15.43
C ARG A 61 -20.86 -19.85 16.15
N TYR A 62 -20.19 -18.78 15.69
CA TYR A 62 -20.39 -17.44 16.25
C TYR A 62 -21.79 -16.87 15.96
N CYS A 63 -22.31 -17.03 14.74
CA CYS A 63 -23.70 -16.61 14.42
C CYS A 63 -24.75 -17.39 15.23
N VAL A 64 -24.55 -18.70 15.45
CA VAL A 64 -25.47 -19.51 16.29
C VAL A 64 -25.33 -19.17 17.78
N ALA A 65 -24.14 -18.84 18.27
CA ALA A 65 -23.92 -18.39 19.65
C ALA A 65 -24.54 -17.01 19.94
N ALA A 66 -24.46 -16.08 19.00
CA ALA A 66 -25.15 -14.78 19.09
C ALA A 66 -26.67 -14.97 19.17
N ARG A 67 -27.24 -15.77 18.26
CA ARG A 67 -28.68 -16.08 18.25
C ARG A 67 -29.15 -16.81 19.52
N ARG A 68 -28.31 -17.66 20.14
CA ARG A 68 -28.61 -18.25 21.46
C ARG A 68 -28.52 -17.25 22.62
N ARG A 69 -27.63 -16.25 22.58
CA ARG A 69 -27.58 -15.19 23.61
C ARG A 69 -28.78 -14.26 23.55
N GLU A 70 -29.29 -13.93 22.36
CA GLU A 70 -30.52 -13.15 22.23
C GLU A 70 -31.76 -13.92 22.69
N LEU A 71 -31.90 -15.19 22.29
CA LEU A 71 -33.00 -16.05 22.75
C LEU A 71 -32.96 -16.33 24.27
N GLY A 72 -31.77 -16.40 24.86
CA GLY A 72 -31.60 -16.53 26.31
C GLY A 72 -32.10 -15.30 27.09
N HIS A 73 -31.75 -14.08 26.64
CA HIS A 73 -32.25 -12.85 27.26
C HIS A 73 -33.77 -12.67 27.05
N ALA A 74 -34.30 -13.10 25.90
CA ALA A 74 -35.75 -13.11 25.66
C ALA A 74 -36.51 -14.05 26.62
N ALA A 75 -35.95 -15.22 26.93
CA ALA A 75 -36.56 -16.18 27.87
C ALA A 75 -36.53 -15.65 29.33
N THR A 76 -35.40 -15.11 29.80
CA THR A 76 -35.31 -14.55 31.15
C THR A 76 -36.21 -13.32 31.33
N ALA A 77 -36.38 -12.51 30.28
CA ALA A 77 -37.31 -11.38 30.30
C ALA A 77 -38.78 -11.80 30.37
N GLN A 78 -39.15 -12.97 29.86
CA GLN A 78 -40.51 -13.51 29.98
C GLN A 78 -40.79 -14.07 31.38
N SER A 79 -39.84 -14.75 32.03
CA SER A 79 -40.05 -15.27 33.40
C SER A 79 -40.13 -14.17 34.46
N ALA A 80 -39.48 -13.02 34.23
CA ALA A 80 -39.55 -11.86 35.12
C ALA A 80 -40.88 -11.08 35.02
N LEU A 81 -41.68 -11.30 33.96
CA LEU A 81 -42.95 -10.60 33.73
C LEU A 81 -44.18 -11.34 34.28
N SER A 82 -44.04 -12.60 34.71
CA SER A 82 -45.15 -13.44 35.19
C SER A 82 -45.42 -13.37 36.70
N SER A 83 -44.65 -12.60 37.48
CA SER A 83 -44.70 -12.62 38.95
C SER A 83 -45.01 -11.27 39.63
N SER A 84 -45.58 -10.29 38.92
CA SER A 84 -45.97 -8.98 39.48
C SER A 84 -47.39 -8.55 39.08
N SER A 85 -48.34 -9.47 39.19
CA SER A 85 -49.77 -9.19 39.04
C SER A 85 -50.37 -8.55 40.30
N SER A 86 -50.28 -7.22 40.44
CA SER A 86 -51.11 -6.47 41.40
C SER A 86 -51.54 -5.08 40.88
N SER A 87 -52.85 -4.97 40.62
CA SER A 87 -53.71 -3.77 40.74
C SER A 87 -53.43 -2.45 39.97
N SER A 88 -54.52 -1.97 39.35
CA SER A 88 -54.92 -0.56 39.23
C SER A 88 -54.12 0.47 38.41
N SER A 89 -53.81 0.19 37.12
CA SER A 89 -53.58 1.29 36.14
C SER A 89 -53.87 1.00 34.66
N SER A 90 -54.28 -0.23 34.29
CA SER A 90 -54.29 -0.70 32.89
C SER A 90 -55.42 -0.16 31.99
N SER A 91 -56.53 0.33 32.55
CA SER A 91 -57.70 0.78 31.75
C SER A 91 -57.44 2.08 30.97
N ARG A 92 -56.73 3.05 31.57
CA ARG A 92 -56.54 4.38 30.99
C ARG A 92 -55.57 4.41 29.81
N LYS A 93 -54.49 3.59 29.84
CA LYS A 93 -53.52 3.49 28.74
C LYS A 93 -54.06 2.71 27.53
N ARG A 94 -54.86 1.64 27.74
CA ARG A 94 -55.52 0.92 26.63
C ARG A 94 -56.51 1.80 25.86
N GLY A 95 -57.29 2.62 26.57
CA GLY A 95 -58.21 3.58 25.95
C GLY A 95 -57.50 4.67 25.12
N SER A 96 -56.34 5.15 25.57
CA SER A 96 -55.54 6.15 24.84
C SER A 96 -54.93 5.59 23.55
N LEU A 97 -54.31 4.40 23.61
CA LEU A 97 -53.80 3.70 22.41
C LEU A 97 -54.91 3.30 21.43
N GLY A 98 -56.08 2.89 21.95
CA GLY A 98 -57.26 2.60 21.13
C GLY A 98 -57.78 3.83 20.40
N LYS A 99 -57.92 4.97 21.10
CA LYS A 99 -58.36 6.25 20.51
C LYS A 99 -57.39 6.77 19.45
N PHE A 100 -56.10 6.77 19.74
CA PHE A 100 -55.06 7.11 18.77
C PHE A 100 -55.11 6.19 17.54
N GLY A 101 -55.31 4.88 17.73
CA GLY A 101 -55.51 3.92 16.65
C GLY A 101 -56.75 4.22 15.78
N THR A 102 -57.87 4.63 16.37
CA THR A 102 -59.07 5.02 15.62
C THR A 102 -58.92 6.37 14.90
N GLU A 103 -58.23 7.35 15.50
CA GLU A 103 -57.96 8.65 14.88
C GLU A 103 -56.99 8.53 13.70
N VAL A 104 -55.93 7.73 13.85
CA VAL A 104 -55.00 7.40 12.76
C VAL A 104 -55.72 6.67 11.63
N ARG A 105 -56.67 5.78 11.95
CA ARG A 105 -57.46 5.06 10.93
C ARG A 105 -58.46 5.98 10.22
N ALA A 106 -59.12 6.87 10.95
CA ALA A 106 -59.96 7.91 10.34
C ALA A 106 -59.16 8.83 9.40
N PHE A 107 -57.94 9.23 9.78
CA PHE A 107 -57.04 9.99 8.90
C PHE A 107 -56.55 9.16 7.70
N TYR A 108 -56.27 7.86 7.90
CA TYR A 108 -55.87 6.92 6.85
C TYR A 108 -56.97 6.71 5.80
N ASP A 109 -58.24 6.74 6.18
CA ASP A 109 -59.35 6.57 5.23
C ASP A 109 -59.84 7.91 4.63
N HIS A 110 -59.47 9.05 5.22
CA HIS A 110 -59.80 10.39 4.72
C HIS A 110 -59.11 10.72 3.38
N PRO A 111 -59.78 11.40 2.41
CA PRO A 111 -59.19 11.75 1.11
C PRO A 111 -57.90 12.59 1.22
N ALA A 112 -57.81 13.52 2.18
CA ALA A 112 -56.58 14.28 2.41
C ALA A 112 -55.41 13.40 2.87
N GLY A 113 -55.66 12.39 3.72
CA GLY A 113 -54.64 11.43 4.15
C GLY A 113 -54.19 10.50 3.02
N ARG A 114 -55.04 10.25 2.02
CA ARG A 114 -54.62 9.60 0.75
C ARG A 114 -53.60 10.45 -0.01
N VAL A 115 -53.84 11.76 -0.17
CA VAL A 115 -52.89 12.67 -0.83
C VAL A 115 -51.56 12.71 -0.08
N VAL A 116 -51.58 12.89 1.25
CA VAL A 116 -50.36 12.94 2.07
C VAL A 116 -49.53 11.65 1.95
N ARG A 117 -50.15 10.47 1.99
CA ARG A 117 -49.44 9.19 1.80
C ARG A 117 -48.84 9.05 0.40
N VAL A 118 -49.53 9.50 -0.65
CA VAL A 118 -49.00 9.49 -2.02
C VAL A 118 -47.77 10.41 -2.12
N LEU A 119 -47.82 11.61 -1.54
CA LEU A 119 -46.67 12.53 -1.51
C LEU A 119 -45.49 11.94 -0.74
N ILE A 120 -45.72 11.31 0.41
CA ILE A 120 -44.67 10.61 1.18
C ILE A 120 -44.09 9.44 0.38
N ALA A 121 -44.93 8.61 -0.26
CA ALA A 121 -44.47 7.49 -1.07
C ALA A 121 -43.64 7.94 -2.28
N VAL A 122 -44.04 9.02 -2.97
CA VAL A 122 -43.27 9.65 -4.05
C VAL A 122 -41.96 10.24 -3.54
N ASN A 123 -41.95 10.89 -2.37
CA ASN A 123 -40.73 11.43 -1.77
C ASN A 123 -39.73 10.32 -1.39
N VAL A 124 -40.20 9.24 -0.75
CA VAL A 124 -39.39 8.06 -0.44
C VAL A 124 -38.87 7.42 -1.72
N LEU A 125 -39.70 7.24 -2.76
CA LEU A 125 -39.25 6.69 -4.04
C LEU A 125 -38.18 7.57 -4.71
N TRP A 126 -38.35 8.90 -4.69
CA TRP A 126 -37.37 9.85 -5.22
C TRP A 126 -36.04 9.84 -4.46
N LEU A 127 -36.07 9.74 -3.12
CA LEU A 127 -34.88 9.55 -2.30
C LEU A 127 -34.20 8.22 -2.64
N GLN A 128 -34.94 7.12 -2.74
CA GLN A 128 -34.40 5.80 -3.07
C GLN A 128 -33.78 5.77 -4.47
N LEU A 129 -34.37 6.45 -5.47
CA LEU A 129 -33.79 6.58 -6.81
C LEU A 129 -32.47 7.37 -6.81
N LYS A 130 -32.36 8.42 -5.98
CA LYS A 130 -31.09 9.14 -5.78
C LYS A 130 -30.04 8.24 -5.12
N TYR A 131 -30.35 7.65 -3.97
CA TYR A 131 -29.42 6.75 -3.28
C TYR A 131 -29.01 5.55 -4.15
N TYR A 132 -29.92 4.99 -4.94
CA TYR A 132 -29.61 3.92 -5.90
C TYR A 132 -28.58 4.38 -6.94
N ARG A 133 -28.77 5.55 -7.55
CA ARG A 133 -27.83 6.11 -8.54
C ARG A 133 -26.45 6.36 -7.92
N ASP A 134 -26.40 6.98 -6.74
CA ASP A 134 -25.15 7.31 -6.05
C ASP A 134 -24.41 6.04 -5.59
N PHE A 135 -25.15 5.05 -5.09
CA PHE A 135 -24.63 3.73 -4.76
C PHE A 135 -24.09 2.99 -5.99
N TYR A 136 -24.82 3.00 -7.10
CA TYR A 136 -24.40 2.37 -8.36
C TYR A 136 -23.09 2.97 -8.89
N HIS A 137 -22.99 4.31 -8.95
CA HIS A 137 -21.76 4.99 -9.38
C HIS A 137 -20.61 4.72 -8.42
N THR A 138 -20.87 4.72 -7.10
CA THR A 138 -19.85 4.39 -6.09
C THR A 138 -19.36 2.95 -6.24
N CYS A 139 -20.25 1.98 -6.48
CA CYS A 139 -19.88 0.59 -6.74
C CYS A 139 -19.07 0.45 -8.03
N GLN A 140 -19.42 1.17 -9.10
CA GLN A 140 -18.67 1.13 -10.35
C GLN A 140 -17.26 1.73 -10.19
N SER A 141 -17.12 2.91 -9.60
CA SER A 141 -15.81 3.51 -9.32
C SER A 141 -14.98 2.69 -8.34
N MET A 142 -15.60 2.03 -7.35
CA MET A 142 -14.91 1.08 -6.47
C MET A 142 -14.44 -0.17 -7.23
N ALA A 143 -15.29 -0.73 -8.10
CA ALA A 143 -14.93 -1.88 -8.92
C ALA A 143 -13.75 -1.55 -9.85
N GLU A 144 -13.76 -0.39 -10.50
CA GLU A 144 -12.65 0.10 -11.32
C GLU A 144 -11.37 0.31 -10.49
N GLY A 145 -11.47 0.98 -9.34
CA GLY A 145 -10.32 1.25 -8.47
C GLY A 145 -9.71 0.00 -7.80
N MET A 146 -10.51 -1.05 -7.54
CA MET A 146 -10.05 -2.30 -6.91
C MET A 146 -9.65 -3.40 -7.91
N SER A 147 -10.05 -3.30 -9.19
CA SER A 147 -9.79 -4.36 -10.19
C SER A 147 -8.51 -4.18 -11.01
N GLN A 148 -7.71 -3.14 -10.74
CA GLN A 148 -6.44 -2.90 -11.42
C GLN A 148 -5.29 -3.71 -10.76
N PRO A 149 -4.65 -4.66 -11.48
CA PRO A 149 -3.49 -5.38 -10.94
C PRO A 149 -2.25 -4.47 -10.93
N SER A 150 -1.35 -4.67 -9.95
CA SER A 150 -0.14 -3.86 -9.79
C SER A 150 1.05 -4.33 -10.62
N ILE A 151 1.13 -5.63 -10.95
CA ILE A 151 2.24 -6.23 -11.73
C ILE A 151 2.01 -6.10 -13.23
N MET A 152 0.75 -6.15 -13.68
CA MET A 152 0.38 -5.94 -15.08
C MET A 152 -0.87 -5.07 -15.14
N PHE A 153 -0.80 -3.98 -15.90
CA PHE A 153 -1.84 -2.95 -15.90
C PHE A 153 -2.13 -2.48 -17.32
N ARG A 154 -3.36 -1.99 -17.53
CA ARG A 154 -3.74 -1.37 -18.80
C ARG A 154 -3.22 0.07 -18.83
N ALA A 155 -2.64 0.45 -19.96
CA ALA A 155 -2.23 1.82 -20.26
C ALA A 155 -2.52 2.11 -21.73
N ASN A 156 -2.69 3.39 -22.08
CA ASN A 156 -2.83 3.80 -23.48
C ASN A 156 -1.48 4.32 -23.96
N LEU A 157 -1.07 3.97 -25.18
CA LEU A 157 0.04 4.62 -25.86
C LEU A 157 -0.33 6.06 -26.26
N ARG A 158 0.66 6.81 -26.77
CA ARG A 158 0.48 8.20 -27.24
C ARG A 158 -0.49 8.33 -28.42
N ASP A 159 -0.73 7.24 -29.15
CA ASP A 159 -1.70 7.11 -30.24
C ASP A 159 -3.13 6.78 -29.75
N GLY A 160 -3.31 6.56 -28.44
CA GLY A 160 -4.56 6.13 -27.84
C GLY A 160 -4.77 4.61 -27.82
N THR A 161 -3.87 3.81 -28.40
CA THR A 161 -4.00 2.35 -28.45
C THR A 161 -3.92 1.76 -27.04
N PRO A 162 -4.95 1.02 -26.57
CA PRO A 162 -4.92 0.38 -25.26
C PRO A 162 -3.99 -0.84 -25.30
N VAL A 163 -3.01 -0.88 -24.42
CA VAL A 163 -2.10 -2.02 -24.24
C VAL A 163 -2.10 -2.51 -22.80
N MET A 164 -1.74 -3.78 -22.64
CA MET A 164 -1.38 -4.34 -21.35
C MET A 164 0.14 -4.20 -21.18
N ILE A 165 0.56 -3.50 -20.14
CA ILE A 165 1.98 -3.40 -19.75
C ILE A 165 2.25 -4.55 -18.79
N ASP A 166 3.13 -5.48 -19.18
CA ASP A 166 3.53 -6.63 -18.38
C ASP A 166 5.06 -6.74 -18.16
N ASP A 167 5.80 -5.68 -18.51
CA ASP A 167 7.25 -5.49 -18.31
C ASP A 167 7.80 -6.03 -16.98
N TYR A 168 7.10 -5.80 -15.85
CA TYR A 168 7.54 -6.26 -14.53
C TYR A 168 7.63 -7.79 -14.48
N ARG A 169 6.58 -8.48 -14.97
CA ARG A 169 6.53 -9.93 -15.06
C ARG A 169 7.56 -10.47 -16.05
N GLU A 170 7.69 -9.83 -17.21
CA GLU A 170 8.66 -10.21 -18.24
C GLU A 170 10.09 -10.15 -17.70
N ALA A 171 10.46 -9.07 -17.00
CA ALA A 171 11.76 -8.92 -16.36
C ALA A 171 12.03 -9.98 -15.27
N TYR A 172 11.03 -10.35 -14.48
CA TYR A 172 11.16 -11.42 -13.48
C TYR A 172 11.31 -12.81 -14.13
N TRP A 173 10.63 -13.09 -15.23
CA TRP A 173 10.87 -14.30 -16.02
C TRP A 173 12.24 -14.29 -16.70
N TRP A 174 12.68 -13.15 -17.22
CA TRP A 174 14.03 -13.03 -17.77
C TRP A 174 15.09 -13.36 -16.72
N LEU A 175 14.97 -12.84 -15.48
CA LEU A 175 15.83 -13.23 -14.36
C LEU A 175 15.79 -14.74 -14.07
N ARG A 176 14.59 -15.33 -14.05
CA ARG A 176 14.40 -16.77 -13.78
C ARG A 176 15.07 -17.66 -14.82
N ASP A 177 15.07 -17.24 -16.08
CA ASP A 177 15.42 -18.11 -17.21
C ASP A 177 16.83 -17.82 -17.77
N ASN A 178 17.40 -16.63 -17.52
CA ASN A 178 18.68 -16.17 -18.08
C ASN A 178 19.81 -15.93 -17.05
N THR A 179 19.57 -16.19 -15.76
CA THR A 179 20.61 -16.07 -14.71
C THR A 179 20.85 -17.41 -13.99
N PRO A 180 22.03 -17.67 -13.41
CA PRO A 180 22.25 -18.81 -12.52
C PRO A 180 21.23 -18.85 -11.36
N ALA A 181 20.80 -20.05 -10.94
CA ALA A 181 19.81 -20.21 -9.87
C ALA A 181 20.28 -19.67 -8.51
N ASP A 182 21.59 -19.63 -8.28
CA ASP A 182 22.24 -19.08 -7.07
C ASP A 182 22.49 -17.56 -7.15
N SER A 183 21.98 -16.88 -8.18
CA SER A 183 22.16 -15.44 -8.36
C SER A 183 21.41 -14.64 -7.31
N ARG A 184 22.11 -13.64 -6.77
CA ARG A 184 21.60 -12.69 -5.79
C ARG A 184 21.24 -11.38 -6.49
N VAL A 185 20.00 -10.94 -6.34
CA VAL A 185 19.45 -9.76 -7.00
C VAL A 185 19.24 -8.65 -5.97
N MET A 186 19.98 -7.56 -6.13
CA MET A 186 19.76 -6.32 -5.39
C MET A 186 18.65 -5.52 -6.08
N ALA A 187 17.62 -5.15 -5.33
CA ALA A 187 16.56 -4.24 -5.75
C ALA A 187 16.04 -3.52 -4.51
N TRP A 188 15.21 -2.49 -4.67
CA TRP A 188 14.54 -1.87 -3.52
C TRP A 188 13.60 -2.87 -2.81
N TRP A 189 13.47 -2.74 -1.48
CA TRP A 189 12.87 -3.76 -0.61
C TRP A 189 11.39 -4.06 -0.94
N ASP A 190 10.65 -3.08 -1.47
CA ASP A 190 9.30 -3.20 -2.01
C ASP A 190 9.12 -4.45 -2.92
N TYR A 191 10.16 -4.80 -3.69
CA TYR A 191 10.09 -5.79 -4.75
C TYR A 191 10.60 -7.18 -4.33
N GLY A 192 11.17 -7.33 -3.12
CA GLY A 192 11.87 -8.55 -2.70
C GLY A 192 11.00 -9.81 -2.80
N TYR A 193 9.74 -9.74 -2.34
CA TYR A 193 8.78 -10.85 -2.47
C TYR A 193 8.42 -11.18 -3.92
N GLN A 194 8.38 -10.19 -4.82
CA GLN A 194 8.08 -10.41 -6.23
C GLN A 194 9.25 -11.11 -6.94
N ILE A 195 10.49 -10.71 -6.63
CA ILE A 195 11.71 -11.35 -7.12
C ILE A 195 11.81 -12.79 -6.59
N ALA A 196 11.63 -12.99 -5.29
CA ALA A 196 11.67 -14.34 -4.69
C ALA A 196 10.57 -15.26 -5.24
N GLY A 197 9.33 -14.77 -5.36
CA GLY A 197 8.19 -15.58 -5.80
C GLY A 197 8.09 -15.82 -7.31
N ILE A 198 8.39 -14.83 -8.15
CA ILE A 198 8.19 -14.90 -9.61
C ILE A 198 9.49 -15.22 -10.33
N ALA A 199 10.59 -14.54 -9.97
CA ALA A 199 11.90 -14.79 -10.58
C ALA A 199 12.60 -16.03 -9.99
N ASN A 200 12.15 -16.53 -8.82
CA ASN A 200 12.78 -17.62 -8.08
C ASN A 200 14.30 -17.38 -7.92
N ARG A 201 14.66 -16.20 -7.38
CA ARG A 201 16.04 -15.78 -7.12
C ARG A 201 16.19 -15.21 -5.72
N THR A 202 17.38 -15.34 -5.16
CA THR A 202 17.73 -14.77 -3.86
C THR A 202 17.66 -13.25 -3.95
N THR A 203 16.83 -12.62 -3.13
CA THR A 203 16.81 -11.17 -2.98
C THR A 203 17.61 -10.73 -1.75
N ILE A 204 18.13 -9.51 -1.76
CA ILE A 204 18.92 -8.96 -0.66
C ILE A 204 18.01 -8.43 0.46
N ALA A 205 16.87 -7.80 0.13
CA ALA A 205 15.93 -7.24 1.10
C ALA A 205 14.49 -7.49 0.68
N ASP A 206 13.57 -7.53 1.64
CA ASP A 206 12.16 -7.83 1.44
C ASP A 206 11.22 -6.84 2.15
N GLY A 207 9.91 -7.00 1.89
CA GLY A 207 8.85 -6.21 2.51
C GLY A 207 8.55 -6.54 3.97
N ASN A 208 9.30 -7.45 4.63
CA ASN A 208 9.16 -7.66 6.08
C ASN A 208 9.85 -6.55 6.87
N THR A 209 10.93 -5.97 6.32
CA THR A 209 11.65 -4.79 6.88
C THR A 209 12.15 -4.92 8.32
N TRP A 210 12.37 -6.15 8.79
CA TRP A 210 12.74 -6.45 10.19
C TRP A 210 14.15 -5.96 10.59
N ASN A 211 15.08 -5.86 9.64
CA ASN A 211 16.45 -5.36 9.85
C ASN A 211 16.67 -4.02 9.15
N HIS A 212 16.59 -2.93 9.93
CA HIS A 212 16.76 -1.56 9.43
C HIS A 212 18.17 -1.28 8.90
N GLU A 213 19.21 -1.79 9.55
CA GLU A 213 20.61 -1.58 9.13
C GLU A 213 20.88 -2.19 7.75
N HIS A 214 20.25 -3.32 7.46
CA HIS A 214 20.32 -3.96 6.14
C HIS A 214 19.66 -3.10 5.04
N ILE A 215 18.50 -2.51 5.32
CA ILE A 215 17.82 -1.60 4.37
C ILE A 215 18.57 -0.28 4.23
N ALA A 216 19.18 0.24 5.30
CA ALA A 216 20.05 1.40 5.22
C ALA A 216 21.31 1.13 4.39
N THR A 217 21.87 -0.09 4.47
CA THR A 217 22.98 -0.54 3.62
C THR A 217 22.56 -0.55 2.15
N LEU A 218 21.38 -1.09 1.84
CA LEU A 218 20.79 -1.08 0.50
C LEU A 218 20.55 0.34 -0.01
N GLY A 219 19.98 1.22 0.81
CA GLY A 219 19.78 2.65 0.50
C GLY A 219 21.11 3.32 0.15
N ARG A 220 22.13 3.16 1.00
CA ARG A 220 23.50 3.64 0.76
C ARG A 220 24.10 3.11 -0.55
N CYS A 221 23.88 1.84 -0.89
CA CYS A 221 24.36 1.26 -2.16
C CYS A 221 23.69 1.91 -3.38
N LEU A 222 22.42 2.29 -3.29
CA LEU A 222 21.70 2.94 -4.39
C LEU A 222 22.03 4.43 -4.50
N THR A 223 22.20 5.14 -3.38
CA THR A 223 22.36 6.59 -3.37
C THR A 223 23.83 7.07 -3.40
N ALA A 224 24.80 6.23 -3.04
CA ALA A 224 26.22 6.57 -3.07
C ALA A 224 26.81 6.62 -4.49
N PRO A 225 27.96 7.29 -4.68
CA PRO A 225 28.69 7.28 -5.95
C PRO A 225 29.12 5.89 -6.41
N GLU A 226 29.10 5.64 -7.73
CA GLU A 226 29.32 4.32 -8.35
C GLU A 226 30.56 3.56 -7.81
N LYS A 227 31.69 4.26 -7.64
CA LYS A 227 32.94 3.66 -7.12
C LYS A 227 32.83 3.20 -5.66
N HIS A 228 32.06 3.90 -4.83
CA HIS A 228 31.87 3.58 -3.41
C HIS A 228 30.81 2.50 -3.24
N ALA A 229 29.67 2.67 -3.90
CA ALA A 229 28.59 1.70 -3.92
C ALA A 229 29.05 0.33 -4.45
N HIS A 230 29.78 0.28 -5.58
CA HIS A 230 30.26 -0.97 -6.17
C HIS A 230 31.16 -1.78 -5.22
N ARG A 231 31.97 -1.12 -4.39
CA ARG A 231 32.78 -1.79 -3.34
C ARG A 231 31.93 -2.57 -2.34
N ILE A 232 30.67 -2.20 -2.14
CA ILE A 232 29.73 -2.90 -1.26
C ILE A 232 28.90 -3.90 -2.10
N ILE A 233 28.31 -3.43 -3.20
CA ILE A 233 27.43 -4.23 -4.07
C ILE A 233 28.11 -5.52 -4.55
N ARG A 234 29.40 -5.46 -4.92
CA ARG A 234 30.15 -6.64 -5.40
C ARG A 234 30.25 -7.79 -4.39
N HIS A 235 30.04 -7.53 -3.10
CA HIS A 235 30.01 -8.56 -2.06
C HIS A 235 28.58 -9.08 -1.84
N LEU A 236 27.58 -8.22 -1.98
CA LEU A 236 26.17 -8.52 -1.74
C LEU A 236 25.48 -9.24 -2.92
N ALA A 237 25.63 -8.74 -4.14
CA ALA A 237 24.78 -9.11 -5.27
C ALA A 237 25.52 -9.35 -6.59
N ASP A 238 24.89 -10.14 -7.45
CA ASP A 238 25.36 -10.48 -8.80
C ASP A 238 24.63 -9.64 -9.87
N TYR A 239 23.40 -9.19 -9.58
CA TYR A 239 22.57 -8.35 -10.43
C TYR A 239 21.90 -7.21 -9.63
N VAL A 240 21.64 -6.09 -10.29
CA VAL A 240 20.84 -4.96 -9.79
C VAL A 240 19.61 -4.80 -10.67
N LEU A 241 18.41 -4.84 -10.09
CA LEU A 241 17.14 -4.60 -10.77
C LEU A 241 16.57 -3.26 -10.33
N LEU A 242 16.12 -2.47 -11.31
CA LEU A 242 15.58 -1.12 -11.13
C LEU A 242 14.24 -0.99 -11.83
N TRP A 243 13.29 -0.33 -11.17
CA TRP A 243 12.08 0.18 -11.81
C TRP A 243 12.36 1.57 -12.38
N THR A 244 12.12 1.76 -13.68
CA THR A 244 12.53 2.94 -14.45
C THR A 244 11.40 3.59 -15.24
N GLY A 245 10.16 3.25 -14.89
CA GLY A 245 9.00 3.44 -15.75
C GLY A 245 8.29 4.80 -15.74
N GLY A 246 8.71 5.76 -14.92
CA GLY A 246 7.94 6.97 -14.64
C GLY A 246 6.75 6.72 -13.69
N GLY A 247 6.36 7.75 -12.93
CA GLY A 247 5.10 7.76 -12.17
C GLY A 247 5.08 6.90 -10.90
N GLY A 248 6.21 6.78 -10.20
CA GLY A 248 6.36 5.91 -9.01
C GLY A 248 7.52 4.92 -9.10
N ASP A 249 8.45 5.16 -10.03
CA ASP A 249 9.71 4.43 -10.20
C ASP A 249 10.70 4.66 -9.04
N ASP A 250 11.88 4.05 -9.13
CA ASP A 250 12.87 4.13 -8.06
C ASP A 250 13.46 5.56 -7.92
N LEU A 251 13.42 6.39 -8.96
CA LEU A 251 13.79 7.81 -8.86
C LEU A 251 12.76 8.60 -8.05
N ALA A 252 11.46 8.33 -8.19
CA ALA A 252 10.44 8.94 -7.35
C ALA A 252 10.59 8.55 -5.87
N LYS A 253 11.05 7.33 -5.59
CA LYS A 253 11.33 6.81 -4.23
C LYS A 253 12.69 7.24 -3.69
N SER A 254 13.57 7.78 -4.53
CA SER A 254 14.98 8.03 -4.21
C SER A 254 15.26 8.92 -2.97
N PRO A 255 14.47 9.97 -2.63
CA PRO A 255 14.71 10.74 -1.40
C PRO A 255 14.46 9.91 -0.15
N HIS A 256 13.50 8.97 -0.20
CA HIS A 256 13.22 8.03 0.89
C HIS A 256 14.35 7.01 1.06
N MET A 257 14.91 6.49 -0.05
CA MET A 257 16.10 5.63 -0.02
C MET A 257 17.29 6.34 0.66
N ALA A 258 17.52 7.61 0.31
CA ALA A 258 18.59 8.42 0.89
C ALA A 258 18.38 8.68 2.38
N ARG A 259 17.16 9.04 2.81
CA ARG A 259 16.82 9.24 4.23
C ARG A 259 17.02 7.98 5.07
N ILE A 260 16.63 6.81 4.57
CA ILE A 260 16.86 5.54 5.28
C ILE A 260 18.35 5.24 5.39
N GLY A 261 19.12 5.38 4.31
CA GLY A 261 20.57 5.24 4.36
C GLY A 261 21.23 6.22 5.33
N ASN A 262 20.85 7.50 5.28
CA ASN A 262 21.41 8.58 6.08
C ASN A 262 21.05 8.47 7.57
N SER A 263 20.03 7.67 7.93
CA SER A 263 19.71 7.37 9.33
C SER A 263 20.70 6.43 10.03
N VAL A 264 21.61 5.80 9.27
CA VAL A 264 22.67 4.90 9.77
C VAL A 264 24.06 5.34 9.30
N TYR A 265 24.17 6.05 8.17
CA TYR A 265 25.43 6.44 7.55
C TYR A 265 25.46 7.93 7.17
N ASP A 266 26.26 8.72 7.87
CA ASP A 266 26.38 10.17 7.65
C ASP A 266 27.12 10.57 6.36
N ASP A 267 27.60 9.61 5.56
CA ASP A 267 28.37 9.87 4.32
C ASP A 267 27.52 10.11 3.08
N ILE A 268 26.20 9.86 3.15
CA ILE A 268 25.29 10.04 2.01
C ILE A 268 24.97 11.52 1.81
N CYS A 269 24.67 12.25 2.90
CA CYS A 269 24.17 13.62 2.85
C CYS A 269 24.95 14.55 3.81
N PRO A 270 26.21 14.92 3.45
CA PRO A 270 27.08 15.68 4.33
C PRO A 270 26.47 17.02 4.76
N GLY A 271 26.33 17.23 6.07
CA GLY A 271 25.74 18.45 6.65
C GLY A 271 24.21 18.53 6.60
N ASP A 272 23.51 17.52 6.05
CA ASP A 272 22.05 17.43 6.05
C ASP A 272 21.56 16.11 6.69
N PRO A 273 21.34 16.09 8.02
CA PRO A 273 20.82 14.91 8.71
C PRO A 273 19.46 14.43 8.19
N THR A 274 18.68 15.33 7.58
CA THR A 274 17.34 15.03 7.02
C THR A 274 17.36 14.58 5.57
N CYS A 275 18.52 14.63 4.91
CA CYS A 275 18.72 14.37 3.50
C CYS A 275 17.57 14.88 2.60
N ARG A 276 17.26 16.17 2.74
CA ARG A 276 16.28 16.90 1.93
C ARG A 276 16.86 17.33 0.58
N MET A 277 18.18 17.52 0.50
CA MET A 277 18.87 17.94 -0.72
C MET A 277 19.09 16.80 -1.76
N PHE A 278 18.79 15.55 -1.41
CA PHE A 278 18.91 14.43 -2.35
C PHE A 278 17.62 14.26 -3.17
N GLY A 279 17.68 14.60 -4.46
CA GLY A 279 16.52 14.56 -5.34
C GLY A 279 16.71 15.37 -6.63
N PHE A 280 15.62 15.97 -7.08
CA PHE A 280 15.57 16.81 -8.28
C PHE A 280 15.17 18.24 -7.90
N GLU A 281 15.81 19.21 -8.54
CA GLU A 281 15.45 20.62 -8.48
C GLU A 281 14.26 20.94 -9.40
N ARG A 282 13.76 22.17 -9.32
CA ARG A 282 12.70 22.66 -10.22
C ARG A 282 13.16 22.49 -11.68
N GLY A 283 12.33 21.85 -12.50
CA GLY A 283 12.66 21.52 -13.89
C GLY A 283 13.27 20.12 -14.11
N GLY A 284 13.41 19.28 -13.08
CA GLY A 284 13.87 17.89 -13.24
C GLY A 284 15.38 17.71 -13.45
N VAL A 285 16.13 18.75 -13.08
CA VAL A 285 17.60 18.73 -12.96
C VAL A 285 17.97 17.95 -11.70
N PRO A 286 18.83 16.91 -11.77
CA PRO A 286 19.26 16.18 -10.57
C PRO A 286 20.22 17.06 -9.75
N THR A 287 20.11 17.01 -8.41
CA THR A 287 21.14 17.62 -7.55
C THR A 287 22.48 16.90 -7.74
N PRO A 288 23.64 17.50 -7.41
CA PRO A 288 24.95 16.87 -7.60
C PRO A 288 25.09 15.50 -6.93
N MET A 289 24.42 15.31 -5.79
CA MET A 289 24.37 14.03 -5.07
C MET A 289 23.54 12.99 -5.84
N MET A 290 22.37 13.39 -6.36
CA MET A 290 21.54 12.55 -7.22
C MET A 290 22.28 12.15 -8.49
N ALA A 291 22.89 13.12 -9.19
CA ALA A 291 23.59 12.91 -10.46
C ALA A 291 24.77 11.93 -10.36
N ASN A 292 25.42 11.87 -9.19
CA ASN A 292 26.52 10.96 -8.91
C ASN A 292 26.07 9.57 -8.43
N SER A 293 24.82 9.41 -7.98
CA SER A 293 24.31 8.15 -7.41
C SER A 293 24.28 7.00 -8.41
N VAL A 294 24.53 5.77 -7.94
CA VAL A 294 24.28 4.54 -8.73
C VAL A 294 22.87 4.52 -9.28
N LEU A 295 21.88 4.85 -8.45
CA LEU A 295 20.48 4.84 -8.81
C LEU A 295 20.20 5.67 -10.07
N TYR A 296 20.64 6.93 -10.10
CA TYR A 296 20.45 7.80 -11.26
C TYR A 296 21.25 7.33 -12.49
N LYS A 297 22.50 6.89 -12.28
CA LYS A 297 23.40 6.41 -13.33
C LYS A 297 22.87 5.17 -14.04
N LEU A 298 22.38 4.19 -13.30
CA LEU A 298 21.79 2.97 -13.85
C LEU A 298 20.39 3.23 -14.41
N HIS A 299 19.52 3.93 -13.67
CA HIS A 299 18.16 4.26 -14.13
C HIS A 299 18.19 5.00 -15.48
N SER A 300 19.01 6.06 -15.56
CA SER A 300 19.03 6.98 -16.72
C SER A 300 20.11 6.63 -17.76
N HIS A 301 20.78 5.47 -17.62
CA HIS A 301 21.82 5.00 -18.54
C HIS A 301 21.34 5.06 -20.00
N ASN A 302 22.02 5.82 -20.86
CA ASN A 302 21.65 6.02 -22.27
C ASN A 302 20.25 6.64 -22.52
N LEU A 303 19.48 6.99 -21.48
CA LEU A 303 18.19 7.70 -21.60
C LEU A 303 18.37 9.23 -21.52
N ARG A 304 19.40 9.69 -20.80
CA ARG A 304 19.77 11.11 -20.72
C ARG A 304 21.17 11.32 -21.33
N PRO A 305 21.40 12.34 -22.18
CA PRO A 305 22.72 12.65 -22.71
C PRO A 305 23.77 12.79 -21.60
N GLY A 306 24.94 12.19 -21.78
CA GLY A 306 26.03 12.20 -20.80
C GLY A 306 25.82 11.32 -19.55
N VAL A 307 24.68 10.62 -19.42
CA VAL A 307 24.44 9.70 -18.29
C VAL A 307 24.71 8.27 -18.72
N GLN A 308 25.89 7.77 -18.36
CA GLN A 308 26.29 6.39 -18.53
C GLN A 308 26.74 5.79 -17.20
N ALA A 309 26.44 4.50 -17.02
CA ALA A 309 26.98 3.67 -15.95
C ALA A 309 28.43 3.31 -16.26
N ASP A 310 29.28 3.16 -15.24
CA ASP A 310 30.68 2.76 -15.45
C ASP A 310 30.76 1.31 -15.99
N PRO A 311 31.24 1.10 -17.23
CA PRO A 311 31.25 -0.22 -17.88
C PRO A 311 32.24 -1.19 -17.25
N SER A 312 33.11 -0.74 -16.33
CA SER A 312 33.96 -1.62 -15.52
C SER A 312 33.26 -2.19 -14.28
N ARG A 313 32.08 -1.64 -13.92
CA ARG A 313 31.34 -1.98 -12.69
C ARG A 313 29.96 -2.57 -12.96
N PHE A 314 29.26 -2.06 -13.96
CA PHE A 314 27.90 -2.46 -14.30
C PHE A 314 27.74 -2.65 -15.80
N GLN A 315 27.09 -3.74 -16.19
CA GLN A 315 26.73 -4.03 -17.57
C GLN A 315 25.21 -4.14 -17.67
N GLU A 316 24.55 -3.36 -18.51
CA GLU A 316 23.13 -3.58 -18.81
C GLU A 316 22.96 -4.93 -19.52
N VAL A 317 22.04 -5.75 -19.04
CA VAL A 317 21.78 -7.11 -19.56
C VAL A 317 20.34 -7.32 -20.00
N TYR A 318 19.40 -6.49 -19.51
CA TYR A 318 18.01 -6.51 -19.94
C TYR A 318 17.35 -5.14 -19.73
N GLN A 319 16.57 -4.72 -20.72
CA GLN A 319 15.68 -3.58 -20.68
C GLN A 319 14.31 -4.04 -21.16
N SER A 320 13.25 -3.75 -20.40
CA SER A 320 11.90 -4.17 -20.77
C SER A 320 11.31 -3.33 -21.91
N LYS A 321 10.33 -3.90 -22.63
CA LYS A 321 9.74 -3.33 -23.86
C LYS A 321 9.26 -1.89 -23.74
N TYR A 322 8.59 -1.53 -22.63
CA TYR A 322 8.10 -0.18 -22.37
C TYR A 322 8.99 0.59 -21.36
N GLY A 323 10.22 0.13 -21.13
CA GLY A 323 11.21 0.78 -20.27
C GLY A 323 10.83 0.84 -18.80
N LYS A 324 9.91 -0.02 -18.32
CA LYS A 324 9.50 -0.06 -16.92
C LYS A 324 10.53 -0.72 -15.99
N VAL A 325 11.35 -1.64 -16.49
CA VAL A 325 12.38 -2.35 -15.73
C VAL A 325 13.70 -2.39 -16.49
N ARG A 326 14.80 -2.24 -15.76
CA ARG A 326 16.16 -2.45 -16.25
C ARG A 326 16.93 -3.34 -15.29
N ILE A 327 17.80 -4.19 -15.83
CA ILE A 327 18.63 -5.11 -15.07
C ILE A 327 20.08 -4.94 -15.49
N PHE A 328 20.93 -4.71 -14.50
CA PHE A 328 22.37 -4.57 -14.65
C PHE A 328 23.07 -5.74 -13.97
N LYS A 329 24.01 -6.38 -14.67
CA LYS A 329 24.94 -7.34 -14.08
C LYS A 329 26.05 -6.58 -13.36
N VAL A 330 26.36 -7.00 -12.15
CA VAL A 330 27.49 -6.49 -11.37
C VAL A 330 28.76 -7.15 -11.90
N LEU A 331 29.74 -6.35 -12.30
CA LEU A 331 31.04 -6.83 -12.75
C LEU A 331 32.00 -6.95 -11.56
N SER A 332 32.98 -7.84 -11.65
CA SER A 332 33.97 -8.06 -10.59
C SER A 332 33.34 -8.38 -9.22
N VAL A 333 32.39 -9.32 -9.18
CA VAL A 333 31.79 -9.85 -7.94
C VAL A 333 32.85 -10.57 -7.09
N SER A 334 32.74 -10.45 -5.76
CA SER A 334 33.60 -11.15 -4.81
C SER A 334 33.27 -12.64 -4.75
N ARG A 335 34.16 -13.49 -5.29
CA ARG A 335 34.06 -14.95 -5.19
C ARG A 335 34.05 -15.43 -3.74
N GLU A 336 35.00 -14.94 -2.95
CA GLU A 336 35.12 -15.22 -1.51
C GLU A 336 33.79 -15.00 -0.76
N SER A 337 33.10 -13.89 -1.03
CA SER A 337 31.84 -13.57 -0.35
C SER A 337 30.65 -14.40 -0.86
N LYS A 338 30.68 -14.83 -2.13
CA LYS A 338 29.70 -15.78 -2.68
C LYS A 338 29.91 -17.18 -2.09
N GLU A 339 31.15 -17.63 -2.00
CA GLU A 339 31.55 -18.91 -1.40
C GLU A 339 31.25 -18.92 0.13
N TRP A 340 31.48 -17.80 0.83
CA TRP A 340 31.12 -17.62 2.24
C TRP A 340 29.60 -17.70 2.47
N ALA A 341 28.78 -17.05 1.64
CA ALA A 341 27.32 -17.11 1.76
C ALA A 341 26.74 -18.48 1.35
N ALA A 342 27.40 -19.20 0.44
CA ALA A 342 26.99 -20.54 0.03
C ALA A 342 27.15 -21.55 1.16
N ASN A 343 28.22 -21.46 1.95
CA ASN A 343 28.55 -22.39 3.03
C ASN A 343 27.44 -22.49 4.10
N PRO A 344 26.80 -23.66 4.29
CA PRO A 344 25.75 -23.85 5.31
C PRO A 344 26.20 -23.53 6.74
N ALA A 345 27.49 -23.72 7.08
CA ALA A 345 28.01 -23.44 8.42
C ALA A 345 27.95 -21.95 8.81
N ASN A 346 27.89 -21.04 7.81
CA ASN A 346 27.78 -19.59 8.04
C ASN A 346 26.32 -19.12 8.17
N ARG A 347 25.33 -20.01 7.99
CA ARG A 347 23.90 -19.68 8.06
C ARG A 347 23.42 -19.73 9.52
N VAL A 348 23.82 -18.73 10.30
CA VAL A 348 23.28 -18.49 11.64
C VAL A 348 21.91 -17.83 11.48
N CYS A 349 20.85 -18.58 11.80
CA CYS A 349 19.45 -18.11 11.80
C CYS A 349 19.01 -17.62 13.19
#